data_AF-A0A521WDB6-F1
#
_entry.id   AF-A0A521WDB6-F1
#
_cell.length_a   1.000
_cell.length_b   1.000
_cell.length_c   1.000
_cell.angle_alpha   90.00
_cell.angle_beta   90.00
_cell.angle_gamma   90.00
#
_symmetry.space_group_name_H-M   'P 1'
#
loop_
_entity.id
_entity.type
_entity.pdbx_description
1 polymer ?
#
loop_
_entity_poly.entity_id
_entity_poly.type
_entity_poly.pdbx_seq_one_letter_code
_entity_poly.pdbx_strand_id
1 'polypeptide(L)'
;MQSFLDILKQKVIVFDGATGTHLQGQNLTPDDFGGDALAGCNEYLVVSKPSAVENVHSDYLEAGCDVIETDTFGGTSIVLAEYNLANRAYELNFKAAQIAKRVASDFSTANHSRFVAGSLGPTTKLPSLGHIKFKDMAESFKIQAKGLVEGGVDLLSVETCQDILQTKAALYGIFEYFEEAKVRVPVIASVTIETMGTMLLGTEIAAALTSLEPYDIDVIGMNCATGPKEMSENVRYLCSNSPKPVFVMPNAGIPENIGGRAHYHLSPDELVQYLSRFVKDLGVSIVGGCCGTTKEHIRRLVNAVGNLAPKERSWSFTPSVSSLYQSVPLHLDPPPIFIGERTNANGSKQFRELLGKEDWEGIVGMGKEAVKEGAHMLDVCVAYVGRDEV
;
A
#
# COMPACT_ATOMS: atom_id res chain seq x y z
N MET A 1 -5.98 -24.83 -11.84
CA MET A 1 -4.90 -24.35 -10.94
C MET A 1 -5.60 -23.68 -9.76
N GLN A 2 -5.12 -23.85 -8.53
CA GLN A 2 -5.74 -23.21 -7.36
C GLN A 2 -5.56 -21.68 -7.45
N SER A 3 -6.56 -20.90 -7.01
CA SER A 3 -6.43 -19.44 -6.97
C SER A 3 -5.55 -18.99 -5.81
N PHE A 4 -5.05 -17.75 -5.86
CA PHE A 4 -4.29 -17.15 -4.76
C PHE A 4 -5.03 -17.23 -3.42
N LEU A 5 -6.34 -16.89 -3.41
CA LEU A 5 -7.17 -16.92 -2.20
C LEU A 5 -7.41 -18.34 -1.67
N ASP A 6 -7.37 -19.36 -2.53
CA ASP A 6 -7.47 -20.75 -2.09
C ASP A 6 -6.20 -21.19 -1.36
N ILE A 7 -5.02 -20.80 -1.87
CA ILE A 7 -3.73 -21.11 -1.22
C ILE A 7 -3.58 -20.33 0.08
N LEU A 8 -3.99 -19.06 0.11
CA LEU A 8 -3.93 -18.20 1.31
C LEU A 8 -4.68 -18.80 2.51
N LYS A 9 -5.72 -19.61 2.27
CA LYS A 9 -6.44 -20.32 3.34
C LYS A 9 -5.74 -21.58 3.83
N GLN A 10 -4.82 -22.13 3.05
CA GLN A 10 -4.18 -23.43 3.29
C GLN A 10 -2.78 -23.28 3.91
N LYS A 11 -2.04 -22.25 3.52
CA LYS A 11 -0.68 -22.01 4.00
C LYS A 11 -0.36 -20.52 4.13
N VAL A 12 0.66 -20.22 4.92
CA VAL A 12 1.31 -18.91 4.92
C VAL A 12 1.95 -18.67 3.56
N ILE A 13 1.66 -17.52 2.97
CA ILE A 13 2.23 -17.10 1.69
C ILE A 13 3.51 -16.31 1.98
N VAL A 14 4.59 -16.63 1.26
CA VAL A 14 5.83 -15.86 1.30
C VAL A 14 5.99 -15.07 0.01
N PHE A 15 5.96 -13.74 0.09
CA PHE A 15 6.32 -12.82 -0.98
C PHE A 15 7.84 -12.75 -1.17
N ASP A 16 8.26 -12.14 -2.26
CA ASP A 16 9.65 -11.84 -2.57
C ASP A 16 10.25 -10.74 -1.65
N GLY A 17 11.44 -10.28 -2.02
CA GLY A 17 12.18 -9.23 -1.34
C GLY A 17 12.22 -7.95 -2.18
N ALA A 18 13.11 -7.02 -1.82
CA ALA A 18 13.20 -5.75 -2.53
C ALA A 18 13.68 -5.88 -3.99
N THR A 19 12.90 -5.34 -4.92
CA THR A 19 13.27 -5.17 -6.33
C THR A 19 14.30 -4.05 -6.51
N GLY A 20 14.07 -2.86 -5.94
CA GLY A 20 14.94 -1.70 -6.13
C GLY A 20 16.39 -1.93 -5.68
N THR A 21 16.61 -2.43 -4.46
CA THR A 21 17.97 -2.73 -3.97
C THR A 21 18.62 -3.90 -4.71
N HIS A 22 17.82 -4.84 -5.24
CA HIS A 22 18.32 -5.93 -6.07
C HIS A 22 18.82 -5.41 -7.43
N LEU A 23 18.06 -4.53 -8.09
CA LEU A 23 18.47 -3.86 -9.34
C LEU A 23 19.74 -3.02 -9.14
N GLN A 24 19.86 -2.29 -8.03
CA GLN A 24 21.07 -1.54 -7.70
C GLN A 24 22.32 -2.44 -7.58
N GLY A 25 22.14 -3.68 -7.14
CA GLY A 25 23.21 -4.68 -7.09
C GLY A 25 23.69 -5.19 -8.45
N GLN A 26 22.95 -4.93 -9.54
CA GLN A 26 23.30 -5.37 -10.89
C GLN A 26 24.26 -4.43 -11.62
N ASN A 27 24.72 -3.33 -10.99
CA ASN A 27 25.62 -2.34 -11.56
C ASN A 27 25.13 -1.75 -12.90
N LEU A 28 23.82 -1.48 -12.98
CA LEU A 28 23.19 -0.87 -14.16
C LEU A 28 23.78 0.53 -14.43
N THR A 29 23.94 0.84 -15.72
CA THR A 29 24.43 2.12 -16.21
C THR A 29 23.28 2.94 -16.80
N PRO A 30 23.43 4.27 -17.00
CA PRO A 30 22.41 5.07 -17.68
C PRO A 30 21.95 4.50 -19.03
N ASP A 31 22.86 3.86 -19.79
CA ASP A 31 22.52 3.22 -21.07
C ASP A 31 21.54 2.05 -20.91
N ASP A 32 21.62 1.30 -19.80
CA ASP A 32 20.67 0.22 -19.50
C ASP A 32 19.25 0.76 -19.24
N PHE A 33 19.12 2.00 -18.77
CA PHE A 33 17.85 2.73 -18.63
C PHE A 33 17.43 3.45 -19.92
N GLY A 34 18.19 3.36 -21.01
CA GLY A 34 17.89 4.09 -22.25
C GLY A 34 18.43 5.53 -22.30
N GLY A 35 19.39 5.86 -21.45
CA GLY A 35 20.13 7.13 -21.42
C GLY A 35 19.97 7.92 -20.12
N ASP A 36 20.78 8.97 -19.96
CA ASP A 36 20.86 9.78 -18.73
C ASP A 36 19.52 10.35 -18.26
N ALA A 37 18.62 10.71 -19.19
CA ALA A 37 17.31 11.27 -18.86
C ALA A 37 16.35 10.26 -18.21
N LEU A 38 16.61 8.96 -18.36
CA LEU A 38 15.78 7.87 -17.83
C LEU A 38 16.49 7.10 -16.71
N ALA A 39 17.73 7.47 -16.38
CA ALA A 39 18.50 6.84 -15.33
C ALA A 39 17.74 6.88 -13.98
N GLY A 40 17.54 5.70 -13.39
CA GLY A 40 16.79 5.54 -12.14
C GLY A 40 15.29 5.28 -12.31
N CYS A 41 14.74 5.32 -13.52
CA CYS A 41 13.38 4.87 -13.81
C CYS A 41 13.38 3.35 -13.99
N ASN A 42 13.25 2.61 -12.87
CA ASN A 42 13.27 1.15 -12.88
C ASN A 42 12.15 0.59 -13.77
N GLU A 43 10.97 1.23 -13.75
CA GLU A 43 9.81 0.82 -14.55
C GLU A 43 10.10 0.79 -16.07
N TYR A 44 11.11 1.50 -16.54
CA TYR A 44 11.50 1.48 -17.95
C TYR A 44 12.41 0.30 -18.32
N LEU A 45 13.04 -0.37 -17.35
CA LEU A 45 13.88 -1.53 -17.57
C LEU A 45 13.12 -2.70 -18.21
N VAL A 46 11.79 -2.77 -18.02
CA VAL A 46 10.92 -3.75 -18.71
C VAL A 46 10.92 -3.59 -20.24
N VAL A 47 11.44 -2.47 -20.75
CA VAL A 47 11.63 -2.21 -22.18
C VAL A 47 13.12 -2.18 -22.54
N SER A 48 13.91 -1.40 -21.81
CA SER A 48 15.32 -1.15 -22.18
C SER A 48 16.25 -2.30 -21.81
N LYS A 49 15.98 -2.99 -20.69
CA LYS A 49 16.78 -4.11 -20.19
C LYS A 49 15.91 -5.18 -19.49
N PRO A 50 15.00 -5.87 -20.20
CA PRO A 50 14.05 -6.79 -19.57
C PRO A 50 14.72 -7.90 -18.75
N SER A 51 15.90 -8.36 -19.20
CA SER A 51 16.70 -9.37 -18.50
C SER A 51 17.05 -8.98 -17.06
N ALA A 52 17.24 -7.68 -16.77
CA ALA A 52 17.57 -7.22 -15.41
C ALA A 52 16.39 -7.44 -14.45
N VAL A 53 15.16 -7.21 -14.92
CA VAL A 53 13.91 -7.44 -14.18
C VAL A 53 13.65 -8.94 -14.05
N GLU A 54 13.84 -9.71 -15.12
CA GLU A 54 13.72 -11.17 -15.10
C GLU A 54 14.67 -11.83 -14.10
N ASN A 55 15.90 -11.32 -13.97
CA ASN A 55 16.86 -11.79 -12.98
C ASN A 55 16.36 -11.59 -11.56
N VAL A 56 15.79 -10.42 -11.23
CA VAL A 56 15.20 -10.16 -9.89
C VAL A 56 14.13 -11.21 -9.57
N HIS A 57 13.17 -11.40 -10.49
CA HIS A 57 12.08 -12.35 -10.29
C HIS A 57 12.59 -13.79 -10.16
N SER A 58 13.51 -14.21 -11.03
CA SER A 58 14.09 -15.55 -11.01
C SER A 58 14.85 -15.81 -9.71
N ASP A 59 15.62 -14.82 -9.23
CA ASP A 59 16.37 -14.95 -7.98
C ASP A 59 15.46 -15.18 -6.77
N TYR A 60 14.35 -14.45 -6.65
CA TYR A 60 13.42 -14.67 -5.55
C TYR A 60 12.59 -15.94 -5.71
N LEU A 61 12.22 -16.33 -6.93
CA LEU A 61 11.52 -17.60 -7.19
C LEU A 61 12.42 -18.80 -6.90
N GLU A 62 13.72 -18.72 -7.19
CA GLU A 62 14.73 -19.72 -6.79
C GLU A 62 14.90 -19.81 -5.27
N ALA A 63 14.73 -18.69 -4.55
CA ALA A 63 14.65 -18.71 -3.08
C ALA A 63 13.37 -19.40 -2.56
N GLY A 64 12.37 -19.58 -3.42
CA GLY A 64 11.16 -20.36 -3.15
C GLY A 64 9.93 -19.55 -2.75
N CYS A 65 9.93 -18.21 -2.93
CA CYS A 65 8.77 -17.37 -2.63
C CYS A 65 7.54 -17.73 -3.49
N ASP A 66 6.36 -17.64 -2.91
CA ASP A 66 5.08 -17.97 -3.56
C ASP A 66 4.62 -16.87 -4.52
N VAL A 67 4.96 -15.61 -4.23
CA VAL A 67 4.51 -14.43 -4.95
C VAL A 67 5.70 -13.54 -5.25
N ILE A 68 5.76 -13.02 -6.48
CA ILE A 68 6.67 -11.94 -6.87
C ILE A 68 5.88 -10.67 -7.16
N GLU A 69 6.46 -9.51 -6.83
CA GLU A 69 5.91 -8.20 -7.19
C GLU A 69 6.43 -7.76 -8.57
N THR A 70 5.56 -7.20 -9.41
CA THR A 70 5.96 -6.61 -10.69
C THR A 70 6.87 -5.39 -10.48
N ASP A 71 7.78 -5.11 -11.42
CA ASP A 71 8.61 -3.89 -11.41
C ASP A 71 7.79 -2.66 -11.84
N THR A 72 6.81 -2.28 -11.01
CA THR A 72 5.79 -1.27 -11.32
C THR A 72 5.48 -0.35 -10.13
N PHE A 73 6.36 -0.31 -9.13
CA PHE A 73 6.16 0.52 -7.94
C PHE A 73 5.83 1.98 -8.30
N GLY A 74 6.61 2.58 -9.20
CA GLY A 74 6.39 3.92 -9.78
C GLY A 74 5.61 3.91 -11.10
N GLY A 75 4.83 2.88 -11.39
CA GLY A 75 4.18 2.68 -12.71
C GLY A 75 3.02 3.64 -13.03
N THR A 76 2.68 4.57 -12.14
CA THR A 76 1.61 5.56 -12.38
C THR A 76 2.04 6.62 -13.39
N SER A 77 1.09 7.22 -14.13
CA SER A 77 1.40 8.30 -15.08
C SER A 77 1.99 9.54 -14.39
N ILE A 78 1.63 9.76 -13.11
CA ILE A 78 2.15 10.85 -12.27
C ILE A 78 3.65 10.71 -12.00
N VAL A 79 4.10 9.50 -11.64
CA VAL A 79 5.54 9.24 -11.38
C VAL A 79 6.31 9.21 -12.69
N LEU A 80 5.78 8.52 -13.71
CA LEU A 80 6.41 8.44 -15.03
C LEU A 80 6.52 9.79 -15.75
N ALA A 81 5.71 10.79 -15.38
CA ALA A 81 5.84 12.16 -15.87
C ALA A 81 7.21 12.79 -15.55
N GLU A 82 7.84 12.41 -14.42
CA GLU A 82 9.18 12.90 -14.05
C GLU A 82 10.26 12.46 -15.05
N TYR A 83 9.98 11.41 -15.82
CA TYR A 83 10.82 10.85 -16.87
C TYR A 83 10.28 11.12 -18.29
N ASN A 84 9.26 11.97 -18.45
CA ASN A 84 8.55 12.19 -19.72
C ASN A 84 7.90 10.92 -20.32
N LEU A 85 7.47 9.99 -19.47
CA LEU A 85 6.87 8.71 -19.84
C LEU A 85 5.39 8.57 -19.42
N ALA A 86 4.73 9.64 -18.99
CA ALA A 86 3.36 9.60 -18.47
C ALA A 86 2.36 8.91 -19.41
N ASN A 87 2.50 9.13 -20.73
CA ASN A 87 1.65 8.52 -21.76
C ASN A 87 1.93 7.03 -22.00
N ARG A 88 2.97 6.46 -21.38
CA ARG A 88 3.35 5.05 -21.49
C ARG A 88 2.99 4.23 -20.26
N ALA A 89 2.32 4.81 -19.27
CA ALA A 89 1.94 4.13 -18.02
C ALA A 89 1.25 2.77 -18.28
N TYR A 90 0.23 2.74 -19.14
CA TYR A 90 -0.42 1.48 -19.51
C TYR A 90 0.55 0.45 -20.12
N GLU A 91 1.36 0.87 -21.09
CA GLU A 91 2.29 -0.01 -21.82
C GLU A 91 3.33 -0.64 -20.89
N LEU A 92 3.93 0.17 -20.01
CA LEU A 92 4.98 -0.29 -19.11
C LEU A 92 4.44 -1.29 -18.07
N ASN A 93 3.30 -0.98 -17.46
CA ASN A 93 2.65 -1.90 -16.51
C ASN A 93 2.22 -3.21 -17.16
N PHE A 94 1.66 -3.15 -18.38
CA PHE A 94 1.28 -4.35 -19.13
C PHE A 94 2.50 -5.23 -19.43
N LYS A 95 3.61 -4.65 -19.89
CA LYS A 95 4.84 -5.40 -20.15
C LYS A 95 5.46 -5.98 -18.88
N ALA A 96 5.50 -5.21 -17.79
CA ALA A 96 6.00 -5.66 -16.50
C ALA A 96 5.23 -6.88 -16.00
N ALA A 97 3.89 -6.84 -16.06
CA ALA A 97 3.02 -7.95 -15.71
C ALA A 97 3.28 -9.19 -16.59
N GLN A 98 3.44 -9.01 -17.90
CA GLN A 98 3.75 -10.13 -18.81
C GLN A 98 5.10 -10.79 -18.50
N ILE A 99 6.13 -9.99 -18.21
CA ILE A 99 7.46 -10.50 -17.83
C ILE A 99 7.34 -11.33 -16.54
N ALA A 100 6.78 -10.74 -15.48
CA ALA A 100 6.62 -11.43 -14.20
C ALA A 100 5.77 -12.70 -14.36
N LYS A 101 4.67 -12.63 -15.12
CA LYS A 101 3.77 -13.78 -15.32
C LYS A 101 4.44 -14.93 -16.07
N ARG A 102 5.26 -14.61 -17.07
CA ARG A 102 6.06 -15.63 -17.78
C ARG A 102 7.05 -16.29 -16.83
N VAL A 103 7.86 -15.52 -16.11
CA VAL A 103 8.87 -16.07 -15.18
C VAL A 103 8.18 -16.90 -14.07
N ALA A 104 7.10 -16.39 -13.46
CA ALA A 104 6.34 -17.15 -12.46
C ALA A 104 5.77 -18.47 -13.03
N SER A 105 5.32 -18.47 -14.30
CA SER A 105 4.84 -19.68 -14.97
C SER A 105 5.96 -20.70 -15.19
N ASP A 106 7.15 -20.25 -15.57
CA ASP A 106 8.33 -21.11 -15.78
C ASP A 106 8.78 -21.80 -14.48
N PHE A 107 8.59 -21.14 -13.33
CA PHE A 107 8.89 -21.69 -11.99
C PHE A 107 7.72 -22.42 -11.32
N SER A 108 6.53 -22.39 -11.92
CA SER A 108 5.35 -23.03 -11.37
C SER A 108 5.38 -24.53 -11.63
N THR A 109 4.99 -25.31 -10.63
CA THR A 109 4.81 -26.76 -10.75
C THR A 109 3.39 -27.15 -10.39
N ALA A 110 3.00 -28.41 -10.66
CA ALA A 110 1.67 -28.92 -10.29
C ALA A 110 1.36 -28.79 -8.79
N ASN A 111 2.38 -28.82 -7.93
CA ASN A 111 2.24 -28.78 -6.47
C ASN A 111 2.65 -27.42 -5.87
N HIS A 112 3.18 -26.50 -6.68
CA HIS A 112 3.64 -25.20 -6.22
C HIS A 112 3.40 -24.15 -7.31
N SER A 113 2.22 -23.55 -7.28
CA SER A 113 1.90 -22.42 -8.15
C SER A 113 2.62 -21.16 -7.65
N ARG A 114 3.20 -20.40 -8.58
CA ARG A 114 3.78 -19.08 -8.32
C ARG A 114 2.80 -18.02 -8.82
N PHE A 115 2.62 -16.97 -8.03
CA PHE A 115 1.69 -15.89 -8.34
C PHE A 115 2.44 -14.58 -8.58
N VAL A 116 1.79 -13.66 -9.27
CA VAL A 116 2.31 -12.34 -9.57
C VAL A 116 1.41 -11.28 -8.98
N ALA A 117 1.95 -10.48 -8.06
CA ALA A 117 1.28 -9.29 -7.54
C ALA A 117 1.66 -8.07 -8.39
N GLY A 118 0.66 -7.39 -8.93
CA GLY A 118 0.85 -6.07 -9.53
C GLY A 118 1.13 -5.04 -8.44
N SER A 119 2.38 -4.56 -8.33
CA SER A 119 2.77 -3.53 -7.36
C SER A 119 2.26 -2.15 -7.81
N LEU A 120 1.56 -1.45 -6.90
CA LEU A 120 1.15 -0.04 -7.06
C LEU A 120 1.67 0.74 -5.85
N GLY A 121 2.81 1.41 -6.03
CA GLY A 121 3.41 2.25 -5.00
C GLY A 121 2.73 3.62 -4.87
N PRO A 122 3.19 4.47 -3.93
CA PRO A 122 2.75 5.84 -3.84
C PRO A 122 3.13 6.64 -5.09
N THR A 123 2.36 7.70 -5.36
CA THR A 123 2.80 8.74 -6.31
C THR A 123 3.74 9.73 -5.63
N THR A 124 4.34 10.66 -6.38
CA THR A 124 5.14 11.76 -5.83
C THR A 124 4.29 12.93 -5.30
N LYS A 125 2.96 12.80 -5.27
CA LYS A 125 2.01 13.85 -4.82
C LYS A 125 1.22 13.39 -3.61
N LEU A 126 0.94 14.32 -2.70
CA LEU A 126 0.20 14.08 -1.45
C LEU A 126 -1.17 14.79 -1.54
N PRO A 127 -2.26 14.07 -1.83
CA PRO A 127 -3.59 14.67 -1.99
C PRO A 127 -4.09 15.33 -0.70
N SER A 128 -3.74 14.82 0.47
CA SER A 128 -4.08 15.48 1.75
C SER A 128 -3.42 16.85 1.95
N LEU A 129 -2.33 17.13 1.22
CA LEU A 129 -1.67 18.44 1.19
C LEU A 129 -2.10 19.30 -0.01
N GLY A 130 -3.08 18.84 -0.80
CA GLY A 130 -3.58 19.57 -1.96
C GLY A 130 -2.65 19.57 -3.17
N HIS A 131 -1.62 18.71 -3.21
CA HIS A 131 -0.67 18.65 -4.34
C HIS A 131 -1.33 18.17 -5.64
N ILE A 132 -2.45 17.44 -5.53
CA ILE A 132 -3.24 16.89 -6.64
C ILE A 132 -4.67 16.63 -6.17
N LYS A 133 -5.64 16.69 -7.07
CA LYS A 133 -7.02 16.31 -6.76
C LYS A 133 -7.13 14.78 -6.63
N PHE A 134 -8.02 14.33 -5.75
CA PHE A 134 -8.27 12.90 -5.53
C PHE A 134 -8.59 12.13 -6.82
N LYS A 135 -9.49 12.68 -7.65
CA LYS A 135 -9.91 12.03 -8.91
C LYS A 135 -8.78 11.94 -9.94
N ASP A 136 -7.94 12.97 -10.05
CA ASP A 136 -6.81 12.96 -10.98
C ASP A 136 -5.78 11.88 -10.59
N MET A 137 -5.55 11.70 -9.29
CA MET A 137 -4.73 10.59 -8.80
C MET A 137 -5.38 9.24 -9.04
N ALA A 138 -6.68 9.11 -8.79
CA ALA A 138 -7.40 7.85 -8.99
C ALA A 138 -7.37 7.40 -10.46
N GLU A 139 -7.53 8.33 -11.42
CA GLU A 139 -7.41 8.03 -12.85
C GLU A 139 -6.02 7.49 -13.22
N SER A 140 -4.96 8.06 -12.64
CA SER A 140 -3.59 7.56 -12.82
C SER A 140 -3.42 6.11 -12.34
N PHE A 141 -3.99 5.77 -11.19
CA PHE A 141 -4.00 4.39 -10.68
C PHE A 141 -4.90 3.45 -11.49
N LYS A 142 -6.03 3.94 -12.01
CA LYS A 142 -6.92 3.18 -12.90
C LYS A 142 -6.19 2.72 -14.16
N ILE A 143 -5.41 3.61 -14.78
CA ILE A 143 -4.57 3.29 -15.96
C ILE A 143 -3.53 2.22 -15.63
N GLN A 144 -2.86 2.35 -14.48
CA GLN A 144 -1.89 1.35 -14.02
C GLN A 144 -2.55 0.00 -13.76
N ALA A 145 -3.65 -0.04 -12.99
CA ALA A 145 -4.40 -1.25 -12.67
C ALA A 145 -4.87 -1.97 -13.93
N LYS A 146 -5.36 -1.21 -14.92
CA LYS A 146 -5.72 -1.74 -16.23
C LYS A 146 -4.55 -2.46 -16.91
N GLY A 147 -3.39 -1.81 -17.00
CA GLY A 147 -2.20 -2.40 -17.59
C GLY A 147 -1.77 -3.71 -16.88
N LEU A 148 -1.75 -3.70 -15.54
CA LEU A 148 -1.38 -4.85 -14.73
C LEU A 148 -2.35 -6.03 -14.94
N VAL A 149 -3.66 -5.79 -14.83
CA VAL A 149 -4.68 -6.84 -14.93
C VAL A 149 -4.77 -7.42 -16.34
N GLU A 150 -4.76 -6.59 -17.38
CA GLU A 150 -4.73 -7.08 -18.76
C GLU A 150 -3.41 -7.80 -19.09
N GLY A 151 -2.31 -7.44 -18.42
CA GLY A 151 -1.02 -8.14 -18.50
C GLY A 151 -0.98 -9.48 -17.77
N GLY A 152 -2.01 -9.81 -16.96
CA GLY A 152 -2.20 -11.14 -16.39
C GLY A 152 -1.69 -11.35 -14.96
N VAL A 153 -1.58 -10.29 -14.15
CA VAL A 153 -1.29 -10.43 -12.71
C VAL A 153 -2.38 -11.23 -12.00
N ASP A 154 -2.01 -11.94 -10.94
CA ASP A 154 -2.93 -12.76 -10.15
C ASP A 154 -3.63 -11.97 -9.04
N LEU A 155 -3.06 -10.82 -8.64
CA LEU A 155 -3.54 -9.93 -7.59
C LEU A 155 -2.92 -8.53 -7.76
N LEU A 156 -3.48 -7.53 -7.08
CA LEU A 156 -2.93 -6.16 -7.00
C LEU A 156 -2.51 -5.85 -5.56
N SER A 157 -1.38 -5.17 -5.40
CA SER A 157 -0.84 -4.75 -4.11
C SER A 157 -0.66 -3.23 -4.10
N VAL A 158 -1.57 -2.52 -3.44
CA VAL A 158 -1.38 -1.09 -3.14
C VAL A 158 -0.46 -1.01 -1.94
N GLU A 159 0.74 -0.50 -2.15
CA GLU A 159 1.82 -0.59 -1.17
C GLU A 159 2.51 0.74 -0.91
N THR A 160 3.20 0.84 0.24
CA THR A 160 4.07 1.96 0.62
C THR A 160 3.42 3.36 0.53
N CYS A 161 2.09 3.44 0.51
CA CYS A 161 1.39 4.72 0.55
C CYS A 161 1.69 5.44 1.87
N GLN A 162 2.11 6.70 1.78
CA GLN A 162 2.50 7.53 2.92
C GLN A 162 1.38 8.47 3.39
N ASP A 163 0.36 8.64 2.55
CA ASP A 163 -0.86 9.38 2.82
C ASP A 163 -2.05 8.45 2.58
N ILE A 164 -2.96 8.35 3.56
CA ILE A 164 -4.13 7.47 3.46
C ILE A 164 -5.04 7.82 2.27
N LEU A 165 -5.06 9.09 1.85
CA LEU A 165 -5.81 9.50 0.66
C LEU A 165 -5.18 8.98 -0.64
N GLN A 166 -3.86 8.72 -0.68
CA GLN A 166 -3.25 8.02 -1.82
C GLN A 166 -3.78 6.60 -1.92
N THR A 167 -3.81 5.86 -0.80
CA THR A 167 -4.35 4.49 -0.76
C THR A 167 -5.81 4.48 -1.19
N LYS A 168 -6.63 5.41 -0.68
CA LYS A 168 -8.03 5.53 -1.08
C LYS A 168 -8.21 5.87 -2.56
N ALA A 169 -7.36 6.72 -3.13
CA ALA A 169 -7.40 7.06 -4.55
C ALA A 169 -6.98 5.86 -5.42
N ALA A 170 -5.97 5.10 -5.01
CA ALA A 170 -5.55 3.87 -5.66
C ALA A 170 -6.67 2.82 -5.67
N LEU A 171 -7.27 2.55 -4.51
CA LEU A 171 -8.39 1.62 -4.38
C LEU A 171 -9.59 2.09 -5.22
N TYR A 172 -9.92 3.38 -5.20
CA TYR A 172 -10.99 3.93 -6.03
C TYR A 172 -10.74 3.67 -7.53
N GLY A 173 -9.54 4.00 -8.04
CA GLY A 173 -9.19 3.76 -9.44
C GLY A 173 -9.19 2.28 -9.83
N ILE A 174 -8.70 1.40 -8.95
CA ILE A 174 -8.74 -0.05 -9.15
C ILE A 174 -10.19 -0.55 -9.27
N PHE A 175 -11.06 -0.17 -8.32
CA PHE A 175 -12.42 -0.67 -8.31
C PHE A 175 -13.30 -0.07 -9.42
N GLU A 176 -13.06 1.17 -9.81
CA GLU A 176 -13.68 1.77 -10.99
C GLU A 176 -13.32 0.98 -12.26
N TYR A 177 -12.04 0.62 -12.43
CA TYR A 177 -11.62 -0.25 -13.53
C TYR A 177 -12.28 -1.65 -13.46
N PHE A 178 -12.34 -2.27 -12.28
CA PHE A 178 -13.01 -3.56 -12.10
C PHE A 178 -14.48 -3.52 -12.52
N GLU A 179 -15.20 -2.45 -12.16
CA GLU A 179 -16.59 -2.25 -12.56
C GLU A 179 -16.74 -2.10 -14.07
N GLU A 180 -15.90 -1.26 -14.70
CA GLU A 180 -15.92 -1.01 -16.15
C GLU A 180 -15.58 -2.26 -16.97
N ALA A 181 -14.50 -2.95 -16.62
CA ALA A 181 -14.01 -4.10 -17.35
C ALA A 181 -14.72 -5.41 -16.97
N LYS A 182 -15.52 -5.42 -15.90
CA LYS A 182 -16.18 -6.61 -15.32
C LYS A 182 -15.18 -7.71 -14.99
N VAL A 183 -14.05 -7.31 -14.41
CA VAL A 183 -12.98 -8.20 -13.94
C VAL A 183 -12.72 -7.97 -12.47
N ARG A 184 -12.20 -8.97 -11.77
CA ARG A 184 -11.72 -8.82 -10.40
C ARG A 184 -10.57 -9.77 -10.14
N VAL A 185 -9.50 -9.22 -9.60
CA VAL A 185 -8.42 -9.98 -8.95
C VAL A 185 -8.38 -9.58 -7.47
N PRO A 186 -7.79 -10.40 -6.57
CA PRO A 186 -7.60 -10.04 -5.19
C PRO A 186 -6.83 -8.72 -5.02
N VAL A 187 -7.16 -7.95 -3.99
CA VAL A 187 -6.51 -6.66 -3.69
C VAL A 187 -5.93 -6.66 -2.28
N ILE A 188 -4.63 -6.35 -2.18
CA ILE A 188 -3.94 -6.05 -0.93
C ILE A 188 -3.89 -4.53 -0.76
N ALA A 189 -4.25 -4.05 0.42
CA ALA A 189 -4.02 -2.66 0.82
C ALA A 189 -3.00 -2.63 1.97
N SER A 190 -1.82 -2.08 1.70
CA SER A 190 -0.73 -1.96 2.65
C SER A 190 -0.44 -0.48 2.93
N VAL A 191 -0.25 -0.14 4.20
CA VAL A 191 0.17 1.19 4.64
C VAL A 191 1.59 1.16 5.18
N THR A 192 2.27 2.30 5.13
CA THR A 192 3.61 2.42 5.73
C THR A 192 3.55 3.26 7.00
N ILE A 193 4.10 2.73 8.09
CA ILE A 193 4.16 3.40 9.39
C ILE A 193 5.61 3.70 9.73
N GLU A 194 5.91 4.98 9.98
CA GLU A 194 7.24 5.44 10.33
C GLU A 194 7.60 5.14 11.79
N THR A 195 8.83 5.44 12.18
CA THR A 195 9.36 5.22 13.53
C THR A 195 8.59 5.95 14.62
N MET A 196 7.84 7.00 14.28
CA MET A 196 6.98 7.76 15.19
C MET A 196 5.63 7.07 15.46
N GLY A 197 5.32 5.95 14.79
CA GLY A 197 4.11 5.16 15.02
C GLY A 197 2.90 5.55 14.14
N THR A 198 3.06 6.48 13.21
CA THR A 198 2.03 6.88 12.23
C THR A 198 2.55 6.83 10.81
N MET A 199 1.65 6.93 9.82
CA MET A 199 2.02 7.27 8.44
C MET A 199 2.66 8.68 8.40
N LEU A 200 3.28 9.06 7.27
CA LEU A 200 3.96 10.36 7.10
C LEU A 200 3.06 11.55 7.46
N LEU A 201 1.78 11.49 7.08
CA LEU A 201 0.82 12.56 7.38
C LEU A 201 0.11 12.42 8.73
N GLY A 202 0.54 11.49 9.58
CA GLY A 202 0.03 11.36 10.95
C GLY A 202 -1.13 10.37 11.12
N THR A 203 -1.49 9.60 10.10
CA THR A 203 -2.51 8.55 10.21
C THR A 203 -2.02 7.42 11.11
N GLU A 204 -2.72 7.14 12.21
CA GLU A 204 -2.45 5.97 13.05
C GLU A 204 -3.01 4.68 12.42
N ILE A 205 -2.53 3.52 12.88
CA ILE A 205 -2.95 2.23 12.32
C ILE A 205 -4.46 1.95 12.46
N ALA A 206 -5.08 2.43 13.54
CA ALA A 206 -6.52 2.35 13.76
C ALA A 206 -7.31 3.17 12.73
N ALA A 207 -6.85 4.39 12.44
CA ALA A 207 -7.43 5.24 11.41
C ALA A 207 -7.24 4.65 10.02
N ALA A 208 -6.08 4.06 9.73
CA ALA A 208 -5.84 3.37 8.47
C ALA A 208 -6.79 2.18 8.28
N LEU A 209 -6.92 1.30 9.27
CA LEU A 209 -7.87 0.17 9.23
C LEU A 209 -9.30 0.66 8.99
N THR A 210 -9.76 1.62 9.79
CA THR A 210 -11.12 2.19 9.70
C THR A 210 -11.37 2.84 8.34
N SER A 211 -10.35 3.47 7.75
CA SER A 211 -10.46 4.16 6.45
C SER A 211 -10.52 3.21 5.26
N LEU A 212 -9.87 2.05 5.37
CA LEU A 212 -9.69 1.11 4.26
C LEU A 212 -10.65 -0.08 4.32
N GLU A 213 -11.16 -0.44 5.50
CA GLU A 213 -12.11 -1.53 5.67
C GLU A 213 -13.39 -1.42 4.83
N PRO A 214 -13.98 -0.23 4.56
CA PRO A 214 -15.17 -0.12 3.71
C PRO A 214 -14.93 -0.53 2.25
N TYR A 215 -13.68 -0.58 1.80
CA TYR A 215 -13.35 -1.03 0.46
C TYR A 215 -13.36 -2.56 0.39
N ASP A 216 -13.71 -3.13 -0.78
CA ASP A 216 -13.71 -4.59 -1.00
C ASP A 216 -12.29 -5.15 -1.19
N ILE A 217 -11.43 -4.91 -0.21
CA ILE A 217 -10.06 -5.44 -0.17
C ILE A 217 -10.04 -6.85 0.43
N ASP A 218 -9.11 -7.67 -0.03
CA ASP A 218 -8.97 -9.07 0.37
C ASP A 218 -7.99 -9.24 1.53
N VAL A 219 -6.98 -8.36 1.61
CA VAL A 219 -5.89 -8.41 2.59
C VAL A 219 -5.54 -6.98 3.01
N ILE A 220 -5.25 -6.79 4.30
CA ILE A 220 -4.71 -5.52 4.82
C ILE A 220 -3.33 -5.76 5.44
N GLY A 221 -2.44 -4.77 5.40
CA GLY A 221 -1.13 -4.96 5.97
C GLY A 221 -0.28 -3.73 6.07
N MET A 222 1.02 -3.98 6.25
CA MET A 222 2.03 -2.94 6.24
C MET A 222 3.34 -3.38 5.63
N ASN A 223 4.01 -2.43 5.00
CA ASN A 223 5.33 -2.63 4.42
C ASN A 223 6.20 -1.37 4.47
N CYS A 224 7.49 -1.58 4.29
CA CYS A 224 8.51 -0.53 4.23
C CYS A 224 8.58 0.36 5.49
N ALA A 225 9.31 1.49 5.38
CA ALA A 225 9.67 2.49 6.40
C ALA A 225 10.46 1.97 7.61
N THR A 226 10.07 0.85 8.19
CA THR A 226 10.61 0.32 9.43
C THR A 226 10.97 -1.16 9.35
N GLY A 227 11.75 -1.63 10.33
CA GLY A 227 12.03 -3.05 10.51
C GLY A 227 10.88 -3.76 11.21
N PRO A 228 10.93 -5.10 11.31
CA PRO A 228 9.87 -5.87 11.94
C PRO A 228 9.72 -5.53 13.44
N LYS A 229 10.79 -5.11 14.10
CA LYS A 229 10.75 -4.75 15.52
C LYS A 229 9.76 -3.60 15.76
N GLU A 230 9.91 -2.51 15.02
CA GLU A 230 9.07 -1.31 15.13
C GLU A 230 7.64 -1.56 14.67
N MET A 231 7.43 -2.47 13.71
CA MET A 231 6.09 -2.84 13.22
C MET A 231 5.25 -3.63 14.25
N SER A 232 5.88 -4.24 15.26
CA SER A 232 5.25 -5.26 16.13
C SER A 232 3.89 -4.86 16.72
N GLU A 233 3.76 -3.65 17.25
CA GLU A 233 2.50 -3.22 17.89
C GLU A 233 1.41 -2.90 16.88
N ASN A 234 1.75 -2.35 15.73
CA ASN A 234 0.80 -2.10 14.65
C ASN A 234 0.32 -3.42 14.01
N VAL A 235 1.22 -4.40 13.84
CA VAL A 235 0.86 -5.74 13.37
C VAL A 235 -0.06 -6.42 14.38
N ARG A 236 0.23 -6.33 15.69
CA ARG A 236 -0.66 -6.84 16.74
C ARG A 236 -2.03 -6.19 16.67
N TYR A 237 -2.09 -4.87 16.47
CA TYR A 237 -3.36 -4.15 16.33
C TYR A 237 -4.17 -4.66 15.14
N LEU A 238 -3.57 -4.75 13.94
CA LEU A 238 -4.25 -5.28 12.75
C LEU A 238 -4.75 -6.72 12.97
N CYS A 239 -3.90 -7.57 13.54
CA CYS A 239 -4.26 -8.96 13.83
C CYS A 239 -5.44 -9.10 14.80
N SER A 240 -5.59 -8.18 15.76
CA SER A 240 -6.67 -8.21 16.75
C SER A 240 -7.95 -7.48 16.33
N ASN A 241 -7.90 -6.60 15.32
CA ASN A 241 -9.04 -5.73 14.98
C ASN A 241 -9.56 -5.94 13.55
N SER A 242 -8.76 -6.51 12.64
CA SER A 242 -9.20 -6.74 11.25
C SER A 242 -9.70 -8.17 11.02
N PRO A 243 -10.89 -8.34 10.40
CA PRO A 243 -11.35 -9.66 9.96
C PRO A 243 -10.60 -10.17 8.73
N LYS A 244 -9.86 -9.30 8.02
CA LYS A 244 -9.13 -9.62 6.80
C LYS A 244 -7.75 -10.20 7.13
N PRO A 245 -7.21 -11.18 6.37
CA PRO A 245 -5.83 -11.65 6.50
C PRO A 245 -4.82 -10.50 6.57
N VAL A 246 -3.78 -10.68 7.38
CA VAL A 246 -2.76 -9.66 7.62
C VAL A 246 -1.50 -9.96 6.82
N PHE A 247 -0.99 -8.93 6.15
CA PHE A 247 0.22 -8.90 5.33
C PHE A 247 1.32 -8.06 6.00
N VAL A 248 2.56 -8.55 6.00
CA VAL A 248 3.70 -7.82 6.59
C VAL A 248 4.98 -8.01 5.76
N MET A 249 5.52 -6.92 5.18
CA MET A 249 6.79 -6.90 4.44
C MET A 249 7.71 -5.79 4.97
N PRO A 250 8.47 -6.03 6.05
CA PRO A 250 9.32 -5.02 6.66
C PRO A 250 10.61 -4.80 5.87
N ASN A 251 11.29 -3.68 6.13
CA ASN A 251 12.68 -3.51 5.71
C ASN A 251 13.60 -4.46 6.49
N ALA A 252 14.81 -4.70 5.97
CA ALA A 252 15.89 -5.34 6.71
C ALA A 252 16.48 -4.40 7.79
N GLY A 253 15.62 -3.87 8.65
CA GLY A 253 15.94 -2.86 9.67
C GLY A 253 15.78 -1.44 9.17
N ILE A 254 16.14 -0.49 10.03
CA ILE A 254 16.12 0.94 9.69
C ILE A 254 17.32 1.24 8.77
N PRO A 255 17.12 1.96 7.65
CA PRO A 255 18.23 2.33 6.77
C PRO A 255 19.20 3.28 7.46
N GLU A 256 20.49 2.98 7.36
CA GLU A 256 21.59 3.90 7.73
C GLU A 256 22.24 4.44 6.46
N ASN A 257 22.49 5.76 6.40
CA ASN A 257 23.22 6.36 5.29
C ASN A 257 24.72 6.25 5.53
N ILE A 258 25.38 5.36 4.80
CA ILE A 258 26.84 5.20 4.83
C ILE A 258 27.37 5.60 3.45
N GLY A 259 28.04 6.75 3.37
CA GLY A 259 28.66 7.22 2.12
C GLY A 259 27.67 7.53 1.00
N GLY A 260 26.46 7.97 1.32
CA GLY A 260 25.41 8.27 0.33
C GLY A 260 24.59 7.05 -0.11
N ARG A 261 24.82 5.88 0.50
CA ARG A 261 24.10 4.64 0.21
C ARG A 261 23.33 4.19 1.44
N ALA A 262 22.10 3.70 1.22
CA ALA A 262 21.31 3.10 2.28
C ALA A 262 21.85 1.69 2.60
N HIS A 263 22.26 1.49 3.85
CA HIS A 263 22.69 0.21 4.40
C HIS A 263 21.65 -0.31 5.39
N TYR A 264 21.38 -1.61 5.33
CA TYR A 264 20.40 -2.31 6.15
C TYR A 264 21.12 -3.39 6.96
N HIS A 265 20.94 -3.35 8.28
CA HIS A 265 21.75 -4.15 9.21
C HIS A 265 21.07 -5.42 9.72
N LEU A 266 19.74 -5.55 9.55
CA LEU A 266 19.03 -6.71 10.03
C LEU A 266 19.44 -7.94 9.22
N SER A 267 19.94 -8.95 9.90
CA SER A 267 20.38 -10.19 9.25
C SER A 267 19.18 -11.07 8.82
N PRO A 268 19.40 -12.04 7.93
CA PRO A 268 18.41 -13.07 7.60
C PRO A 268 17.88 -13.83 8.81
N ASP A 269 18.72 -14.11 9.82
CA ASP A 269 18.32 -14.77 11.06
C ASP A 269 17.30 -13.95 11.83
N GLU A 270 17.61 -12.68 12.04
CA GLU A 270 16.78 -11.78 12.83
C GLU A 270 15.44 -11.52 12.14
N LEU A 271 15.45 -11.26 10.83
CA LEU A 271 14.21 -11.09 10.04
C LEU A 271 13.30 -12.32 10.20
N VAL A 272 13.85 -13.52 10.00
CA VAL A 272 13.10 -14.78 10.11
C VAL A 272 12.57 -15.00 11.51
N GLN A 273 13.33 -14.66 12.54
CA GLN A 273 12.89 -14.77 13.93
C GLN A 273 11.64 -13.91 14.19
N TYR A 274 11.65 -12.64 13.77
CA TYR A 274 10.48 -11.76 13.95
C TYR A 274 9.28 -12.21 13.13
N LEU A 275 9.46 -12.49 11.83
CA LEU A 275 8.35 -12.87 10.96
C LEU A 275 7.75 -14.23 11.34
N SER A 276 8.58 -15.18 11.78
CA SER A 276 8.10 -16.46 12.34
C SER A 276 7.24 -16.23 13.58
N ARG A 277 7.61 -15.26 14.43
CA ARG A 277 6.81 -14.88 15.60
C ARG A 277 5.49 -14.25 15.19
N PHE A 278 5.48 -13.35 14.21
CA PHE A 278 4.25 -12.74 13.71
C PHE A 278 3.29 -13.79 13.14
N VAL A 279 3.81 -14.75 12.39
CA VAL A 279 3.03 -15.87 11.86
C VAL A 279 2.46 -16.74 12.99
N LYS A 280 3.32 -17.23 13.90
CA LYS A 280 2.92 -18.23 14.94
C LYS A 280 2.12 -17.62 16.08
N ASP A 281 2.47 -16.42 16.52
CA ASP A 281 1.88 -15.79 17.70
C ASP A 281 0.68 -14.93 17.32
N LEU A 282 0.81 -14.09 16.28
CA LEU A 282 -0.20 -13.09 15.91
C LEU A 282 -1.14 -13.55 14.80
N GLY A 283 -0.74 -14.54 13.99
CA GLY A 283 -1.53 -15.06 12.88
C GLY A 283 -1.42 -14.25 11.59
N VAL A 284 -0.29 -13.59 11.37
CA VAL A 284 0.04 -13.01 10.05
C VAL A 284 0.04 -14.13 9.00
N SER A 285 -0.66 -13.89 7.90
CA SER A 285 -0.92 -14.91 6.87
C SER A 285 -0.03 -14.73 5.63
N ILE A 286 0.51 -13.53 5.44
CA ILE A 286 1.40 -13.21 4.32
C ILE A 286 2.61 -12.47 4.87
N VAL A 287 3.81 -12.93 4.52
CA VAL A 287 5.07 -12.32 4.90
C VAL A 287 5.99 -12.19 3.70
N GLY A 288 6.95 -11.28 3.74
CA GLY A 288 7.97 -11.13 2.70
C GLY A 288 9.03 -10.13 3.15
N GLY A 289 9.69 -9.48 2.21
CA GLY A 289 10.70 -8.47 2.50
C GLY A 289 10.55 -7.21 1.66
N CYS A 290 10.82 -6.05 2.25
CA CYS A 290 10.94 -4.79 1.52
C CYS A 290 12.42 -4.38 1.45
N CYS A 291 12.75 -3.09 1.52
CA CYS A 291 14.10 -2.56 1.28
C CYS A 291 15.18 -3.25 2.12
N GLY A 292 16.29 -3.62 1.46
CA GLY A 292 17.44 -4.27 2.10
C GLY A 292 17.31 -5.79 2.25
N THR A 293 16.12 -6.37 2.02
CA THR A 293 15.98 -7.83 2.00
C THR A 293 16.58 -8.41 0.72
N THR A 294 17.12 -9.62 0.84
CA THR A 294 17.86 -10.30 -0.24
C THR A 294 17.32 -11.70 -0.47
N LYS A 295 17.77 -12.36 -1.55
CA LYS A 295 17.50 -13.78 -1.83
C LYS A 295 17.71 -14.68 -0.59
N GLU A 296 18.74 -14.39 0.20
CA GLU A 296 19.03 -15.13 1.42
C GLU A 296 17.95 -14.98 2.49
N HIS A 297 17.47 -13.74 2.70
CA HIS A 297 16.39 -13.46 3.65
C HIS A 297 15.14 -14.26 3.28
N ILE A 298 14.75 -14.20 2.01
CA ILE A 298 13.54 -14.87 1.50
C ILE A 298 13.69 -16.39 1.57
N ARG A 299 14.83 -16.95 1.15
CA ARG A 299 15.07 -18.41 1.21
C ARG A 299 14.91 -18.95 2.62
N ARG A 300 15.46 -18.25 3.60
CA ARG A 300 15.37 -18.65 5.01
C ARG A 300 13.97 -18.47 5.59
N LEU A 301 13.26 -17.43 5.16
CA LEU A 301 11.86 -17.22 5.52
C LEU A 301 10.95 -18.32 4.98
N VAL A 302 11.09 -18.67 3.70
CA VAL A 302 10.38 -19.78 3.06
C VAL A 302 10.58 -21.08 3.84
N ASN A 303 11.84 -21.42 4.18
CA ASN A 303 12.14 -22.61 4.97
C ASN A 303 11.52 -22.61 6.37
N ALA A 304 11.37 -21.43 6.99
CA ALA A 304 10.88 -21.31 8.35
C ALA A 304 9.34 -21.34 8.45
N VAL A 305 8.63 -20.76 7.46
CA VAL A 305 7.17 -20.56 7.55
C VAL A 305 6.35 -21.03 6.35
N GLY A 306 6.96 -21.29 5.19
CA GLY A 306 6.23 -21.50 3.93
C GLY A 306 5.35 -22.76 3.83
N ASN A 307 5.48 -23.68 4.80
CA ASN A 307 4.66 -24.89 4.94
C ASN A 307 3.71 -24.83 6.15
N LEU A 308 3.67 -23.72 6.89
CA LEU A 308 2.77 -23.56 8.03
C LEU A 308 1.37 -23.23 7.53
N ALA A 309 0.34 -23.82 8.15
CA ALA A 309 -1.03 -23.37 7.97
C ALA A 309 -1.24 -22.00 8.65
N PRO A 310 -2.07 -21.11 8.10
CA PRO A 310 -2.40 -19.85 8.75
C PRO A 310 -3.06 -20.12 10.09
N LYS A 311 -2.65 -19.39 11.12
CA LYS A 311 -3.28 -19.45 12.43
C LYS A 311 -4.65 -18.77 12.39
N GLU A 312 -5.65 -19.43 12.97
CA GLU A 312 -6.95 -18.80 13.21
C GLU A 312 -6.80 -17.63 14.20
N ARG A 313 -7.30 -16.46 13.82
CA ARG A 313 -7.26 -15.24 14.64
C ARG A 313 -8.62 -14.97 15.27
N SER A 314 -8.60 -14.60 16.55
CA SER A 314 -9.75 -13.95 17.19
C SER A 314 -9.59 -12.44 17.03
N TRP A 315 -10.58 -11.79 16.42
CA TRP A 315 -10.60 -10.35 16.22
C TRP A 315 -11.87 -9.72 16.78
N SER A 316 -11.80 -8.45 17.13
CA SER A 316 -12.93 -7.65 17.62
C SER A 316 -13.14 -6.46 16.71
N PHE A 317 -14.14 -6.54 15.84
CA PHE A 317 -14.52 -5.42 15.00
C PHE A 317 -15.21 -4.34 15.83
N THR A 318 -14.76 -3.09 15.68
CA THR A 318 -15.36 -1.92 16.34
C THR A 318 -15.86 -0.95 15.28
N PRO A 319 -17.19 -0.77 15.13
CA PRO A 319 -17.74 0.22 14.21
C PRO A 319 -17.20 1.61 14.54
N SER A 320 -16.52 2.24 13.59
CA SER A 320 -15.79 3.49 13.79
C SER A 320 -15.86 4.38 12.56
N VAL A 321 -15.57 5.67 12.74
CA VAL A 321 -15.25 6.61 11.67
C VAL A 321 -13.81 7.05 11.81
N SER A 322 -13.20 7.49 10.71
CA SER A 322 -11.83 7.98 10.73
C SER A 322 -11.71 9.39 10.16
N SER A 323 -10.71 10.10 10.66
CA SER A 323 -10.14 11.28 10.01
C SER A 323 -8.84 10.90 9.31
N LEU A 324 -8.09 11.89 8.81
CA LEU A 324 -6.71 11.68 8.34
C LEU A 324 -5.79 11.14 9.45
N TYR A 325 -6.09 11.39 10.73
CA TYR A 325 -5.17 11.12 11.84
C TYR A 325 -5.62 9.95 12.70
N GLN A 326 -6.87 9.97 13.15
CA GLN A 326 -7.37 9.10 14.21
C GLN A 326 -8.68 8.39 13.84
N SER A 327 -8.93 7.26 14.49
CA SER A 327 -10.22 6.56 14.49
C SER A 327 -11.05 6.91 15.71
N VAL A 328 -12.36 7.08 15.53
CA VAL A 328 -13.34 7.36 16.59
C VAL A 328 -14.44 6.30 16.53
N PRO A 329 -14.59 5.47 17.58
CA PRO A 329 -15.70 4.51 17.67
C PRO A 329 -17.06 5.19 17.62
N LEU A 330 -18.03 4.55 16.96
CA LEU A 330 -19.43 4.98 16.91
C LEU A 330 -20.20 4.72 18.23
N HIS A 331 -19.59 3.99 19.16
CA HIS A 331 -20.10 3.78 20.50
C HIS A 331 -18.98 4.03 21.51
N LEU A 332 -19.10 5.11 22.29
CA LEU A 332 -18.17 5.45 23.37
C LEU A 332 -18.72 5.01 24.73
N ASP A 333 -17.80 4.70 25.65
CA ASP A 333 -18.09 4.46 27.05
C ASP A 333 -17.26 5.44 27.92
N PRO A 334 -17.90 6.36 28.66
CA PRO A 334 -19.35 6.56 28.75
C PRO A 334 -19.93 7.24 27.49
N PRO A 335 -21.22 7.00 27.18
CA PRO A 335 -21.95 7.77 26.17
C PRO A 335 -22.22 9.22 26.64
N PRO A 336 -22.54 10.17 25.74
CA PRO A 336 -22.77 10.01 24.29
C PRO A 336 -21.59 10.46 23.40
N ILE A 337 -21.71 10.22 22.09
CA ILE A 337 -20.85 10.87 21.08
C ILE A 337 -21.38 12.27 20.77
N PHE A 338 -20.55 13.27 20.96
CA PHE A 338 -20.80 14.64 20.51
C PHE A 338 -20.36 14.86 19.06
N ILE A 339 -21.28 15.36 18.23
CA ILE A 339 -21.05 15.81 16.85
C ILE A 339 -21.23 17.34 16.83
N GLY A 340 -20.20 18.07 16.45
CA GLY A 340 -20.24 19.53 16.35
C GLY A 340 -21.03 19.99 15.13
N GLU A 341 -22.14 20.69 15.34
CA GLU A 341 -23.07 21.13 14.28
C GLU A 341 -22.71 22.48 13.62
N ARG A 342 -21.76 23.23 14.19
CA ARG A 342 -21.49 24.63 13.80
C ARG A 342 -20.86 24.78 12.41
N THR A 343 -20.28 23.72 11.85
CA THR A 343 -19.67 23.69 10.51
C THR A 343 -20.70 23.43 9.39
N ASN A 344 -21.86 24.10 9.49
CA ASN A 344 -23.02 23.87 8.63
C ASN A 344 -23.55 25.19 8.07
N ALA A 345 -23.57 25.34 6.74
CA ALA A 345 -24.01 26.56 6.07
C ALA A 345 -25.50 26.86 6.28
N ASN A 346 -26.34 25.86 6.57
CA ASN A 346 -27.76 26.04 6.84
C ASN A 346 -28.03 26.43 8.31
N GLY A 347 -27.24 25.90 9.25
CA GLY A 347 -27.39 26.12 10.69
C GLY A 347 -26.57 27.27 11.28
N SER A 348 -25.48 27.68 10.63
CA SER A 348 -24.52 28.66 11.17
C SER A 348 -24.32 29.84 10.23
N LYS A 349 -24.82 31.01 10.64
CA LYS A 349 -24.61 32.29 9.91
C LYS A 349 -23.13 32.58 9.72
N GLN A 350 -22.33 32.39 10.77
CA GLN A 350 -20.88 32.61 10.74
C GLN A 350 -20.21 31.69 9.70
N PHE A 351 -20.54 30.40 9.71
CA PHE A 351 -19.97 29.45 8.75
C PHE A 351 -20.35 29.83 7.31
N ARG A 352 -21.63 30.17 7.06
CA ARG A 352 -22.09 30.63 5.73
C ARG A 352 -21.33 31.86 5.25
N GLU A 353 -21.10 32.84 6.12
CA GLU A 353 -20.37 34.06 5.78
C GLU A 353 -18.88 33.79 5.47
N LEU A 354 -18.22 32.91 6.23
CA LEU A 354 -16.84 32.50 5.95
C LEU A 354 -16.76 31.72 4.63
N LEU A 355 -17.70 30.81 4.41
CA LEU A 355 -17.79 30.00 3.21
C LEU A 355 -18.04 30.83 1.95
N GLY A 356 -18.91 31.83 2.01
CA GLY A 356 -19.13 32.76 0.90
C GLY A 356 -17.94 33.67 0.59
N LYS A 357 -16.99 33.81 1.52
CA LYS A 357 -15.72 34.52 1.33
C LYS A 357 -14.55 33.60 0.99
N GLU A 358 -14.79 32.28 0.93
CA GLU A 358 -13.75 31.24 0.80
C GLU A 358 -12.66 31.35 1.88
N ASP A 359 -13.04 31.77 3.08
CA ASP A 359 -12.13 31.85 4.22
C ASP A 359 -11.94 30.45 4.85
N TRP A 360 -11.07 29.66 4.22
CA TRP A 360 -10.76 28.29 4.63
C TRP A 360 -10.11 28.23 6.01
N GLU A 361 -9.26 29.20 6.36
CA GLU A 361 -8.64 29.27 7.68
C GLU A 361 -9.68 29.49 8.78
N GLY A 362 -10.61 30.42 8.55
CA GLY A 362 -11.74 30.66 9.46
C GLY A 362 -12.63 29.44 9.61
N ILE A 363 -12.95 28.74 8.51
CA ILE A 363 -13.74 27.50 8.52
C ILE A 363 -13.04 26.41 9.34
N VAL A 364 -11.75 26.17 9.10
CA VAL A 364 -10.96 25.20 9.87
C VAL A 364 -10.86 25.61 11.34
N GLY A 365 -10.74 26.90 11.61
CA GLY A 365 -10.77 27.47 12.96
C GLY A 365 -12.06 27.11 13.72
N MET A 366 -13.22 27.23 13.08
CA MET A 366 -14.50 26.82 13.68
C MET A 366 -14.54 25.33 14.01
N GLY A 367 -14.03 24.47 13.12
CA GLY A 367 -13.94 23.04 13.37
C GLY A 367 -13.05 22.71 14.57
N LYS A 368 -11.88 23.38 14.66
CA LYS A 368 -10.96 23.22 15.80
C LYS A 368 -11.59 23.69 17.12
N GLU A 369 -12.37 24.76 17.10
CA GLU A 369 -13.11 25.24 18.28
C GLU A 369 -14.11 24.18 18.76
N ALA A 370 -14.91 23.59 17.86
CA ALA A 370 -15.85 22.53 18.21
C ALA A 370 -15.15 21.30 18.82
N VAL A 371 -14.00 20.90 18.29
CA VAL A 371 -13.19 19.81 18.88
C VAL A 371 -12.68 20.19 20.28
N LYS A 372 -12.20 21.43 20.46
CA LYS A 372 -11.76 21.93 21.78
C LYS A 372 -12.89 21.98 22.80
N GLU A 373 -14.13 22.20 22.36
CA GLU A 373 -15.35 22.14 23.17
C GLU A 373 -15.84 20.71 23.48
N GLY A 374 -15.18 19.69 22.92
CA GLY A 374 -15.44 18.28 23.21
C GLY A 374 -16.19 17.51 22.12
N ALA A 375 -16.34 18.08 20.92
CA ALA A 375 -16.89 17.34 19.78
C ALA A 375 -15.91 16.24 19.33
N HIS A 376 -16.41 15.00 19.19
CA HIS A 376 -15.61 13.88 18.67
C HIS A 376 -15.64 13.84 17.14
N MET A 377 -16.69 14.39 16.53
CA MET A 377 -16.90 14.47 15.09
C MET A 377 -17.46 15.85 14.73
N LEU A 378 -17.37 16.22 13.45
CA LEU A 378 -17.93 17.47 12.93
C LEU A 378 -18.96 17.15 11.84
N ASP A 379 -20.13 17.78 11.92
CA ASP A 379 -21.08 17.83 10.81
C ASP A 379 -20.62 18.90 9.81
N VAL A 380 -20.45 18.54 8.55
CA VAL A 380 -20.00 19.48 7.51
C VAL A 380 -21.05 19.58 6.42
N CYS A 381 -21.69 20.74 6.33
CA CYS A 381 -22.67 21.04 5.28
C CYS A 381 -22.26 22.32 4.54
N VAL A 382 -21.86 22.16 3.28
CA VAL A 382 -21.42 23.27 2.41
C VAL A 382 -22.51 23.77 1.48
N ALA A 383 -23.66 23.07 1.42
CA ALA A 383 -24.78 23.34 0.53
C ALA A 383 -25.71 24.41 1.11
N TYR A 384 -26.04 25.41 0.30
CA TYR A 384 -27.09 26.40 0.61
C TYR A 384 -27.60 27.07 -0.68
N VAL A 385 -28.83 27.57 -0.62
CA VAL A 385 -29.50 28.20 -1.77
C VAL A 385 -28.65 29.37 -2.33
N GLY A 386 -28.32 29.30 -3.62
CA GLY A 386 -27.62 30.34 -4.35
C GLY A 386 -26.09 30.22 -4.38
N ARG A 387 -25.51 29.13 -3.87
CA ARG A 387 -24.08 28.83 -4.01
C ARG A 387 -23.79 28.05 -5.29
N ASP A 388 -22.67 28.34 -5.95
CA ASP A 388 -22.07 27.41 -6.91
C ASP A 388 -21.39 26.27 -6.13
N GLU A 389 -21.80 25.03 -6.40
CA GLU A 389 -21.37 23.81 -5.70
C GLU A 389 -20.37 22.98 -6.52
N VAL A 390 -19.94 23.49 -7.69
CA VAL A 390 -19.05 22.80 -8.63
C VAL A 390 -17.57 22.94 -8.27
#